data_AF-A0A8I2YWN8-F1
#
_entry.id   AF-A0A8I2YWN8-F1
#
_cell.length_a   1.000
_cell.length_b   1.000
_cell.length_c   1.000
_cell.angle_alpha   90.00
_cell.angle_beta   90.00
_cell.angle_gamma   90.00
#
_symmetry.space_group_name_H-M   'P 1'
#
loop_
_entity.id
_entity.type
_entity.pdbx_description
1 polymer ?
#
loop_
_entity_poly.entity_id
_entity_poly.type
_entity_poly.pdbx_seq_one_letter_code
_entity_poly.pdbx_strand_id
1 'polypeptide(L)'
;MFTSRSQSMKMEHDMNMYTTIVAPLIRSVWALEAAHANASDVFVFSLAIGATLKDLFAQGQDKTGIPLSLVKHVTVTYNTRWKQFFTNDVYFTAFALDPRYPLSDFLMKPTLASATSIRIPPRNPSNKQASTSDHPMPHPRAYERVKEFLKNRLKIMLDSVQASNLDHTDELAVIVQKIGPVSVVEEFRHQLRTYWLGEWPFDDPVVNNDPYTWWETLKPT
;
A
#
# COMPACT_ATOMS: atom_id res chain seq x y z
N MET A 1 46.78 10.60 4.62
CA MET A 1 47.34 11.92 4.26
C MET A 1 47.10 12.11 2.76
N PHE A 2 46.23 13.02 2.33
CA PHE A 2 45.96 13.26 0.90
C PHE A 2 47.14 14.00 0.30
N THR A 3 47.83 13.41 -0.69
CA THR A 3 49.11 13.92 -1.19
C THR A 3 48.95 14.97 -2.29
N SER A 4 47.72 15.24 -2.75
CA SER A 4 47.43 16.30 -3.73
C SER A 4 46.04 16.92 -3.56
N ARG A 5 45.91 18.21 -3.89
CA ARG A 5 44.65 18.96 -3.85
C ARG A 5 43.55 18.33 -4.72
N SER A 6 43.92 17.73 -5.86
CA SER A 6 42.98 17.06 -6.76
C SER A 6 42.35 15.81 -6.15
N GLN A 7 43.13 15.02 -5.38
CA GLN A 7 42.60 13.85 -4.67
C GLN A 7 41.61 14.26 -3.57
N SER A 8 41.91 15.34 -2.84
CA SER A 8 41.00 15.87 -1.81
C SER A 8 39.67 16.33 -2.40
N MET A 9 39.69 17.09 -3.50
CA MET A 9 38.46 17.54 -4.17
C MET A 9 37.64 16.39 -4.73
N LYS A 10 38.29 15.36 -5.28
CA LYS A 10 37.61 14.16 -5.76
C LYS A 10 36.90 13.42 -4.61
N MET A 11 37.59 13.22 -3.49
CA MET A 11 36.98 12.55 -2.33
C MET A 11 35.78 13.33 -1.80
N GLU A 12 35.89 14.65 -1.66
CA GLU A 12 34.80 15.49 -1.19
C GLU A 12 33.58 15.40 -2.13
N HIS A 13 33.82 15.43 -3.43
CA HIS A 13 32.79 15.21 -4.45
C HIS A 13 32.12 13.83 -4.31
N ASP A 14 32.93 12.77 -4.19
CA ASP A 14 32.44 11.39 -4.04
C ASP A 14 31.62 11.20 -2.74
N MET A 15 32.04 11.82 -1.64
CA MET A 15 31.30 11.81 -0.37
C MET A 15 29.98 12.58 -0.44
N ASN A 16 29.96 13.72 -1.13
CA ASN A 16 28.74 14.49 -1.32
C ASN A 16 27.73 13.72 -2.18
N MET A 17 28.18 13.06 -3.25
CA MET A 17 27.32 12.18 -4.05
C MET A 17 26.76 11.03 -3.23
N TYR A 18 27.61 10.34 -2.47
CA TYR A 18 27.19 9.22 -1.61
C TYR A 18 26.13 9.67 -0.61
N THR A 19 26.39 10.75 0.13
CA THR A 19 25.46 11.30 1.13
C THR A 19 24.13 11.69 0.49
N THR A 20 24.15 12.32 -0.68
CA THR A 20 22.94 12.74 -1.40
C THR A 20 22.07 11.55 -1.80
N ILE A 21 22.68 10.47 -2.29
CA ILE A 21 21.96 9.25 -2.71
C ILE A 21 21.43 8.48 -1.50
N VAL A 22 22.22 8.36 -0.44
CA VAL A 22 21.91 7.47 0.71
C VAL A 22 21.05 8.16 1.78
N ALA A 23 21.08 9.49 1.88
CA ALA A 23 20.27 10.25 2.85
C ALA A 23 18.78 9.87 2.89
N PRO A 24 18.03 9.76 1.77
CA PRO A 24 16.63 9.36 1.82
C PRO A 24 16.41 7.95 2.38
N LEU A 25 17.36 7.02 2.15
CA LEU A 25 17.30 5.67 2.70
C LEU A 25 17.51 5.71 4.21
N ILE A 26 18.53 6.43 4.70
CA ILE A 26 18.81 6.55 6.12
C ILE A 26 17.61 7.16 6.87
N ARG A 27 17.04 8.25 6.34
CA ARG A 27 15.88 8.90 6.97
C ARG A 27 14.67 7.97 7.04
N SER A 28 14.44 7.19 5.98
CA SER A 28 13.34 6.23 5.93
C SER A 28 13.55 5.08 6.90
N VAL A 29 14.76 4.53 6.99
CA VAL A 29 15.11 3.49 7.98
C VAL A 29 14.92 4.00 9.39
N TRP A 30 15.40 5.22 9.69
CA TRP A 30 15.24 5.80 11.02
C TRP A 30 13.76 6.05 11.36
N ALA A 31 12.95 6.52 10.41
CA ALA A 31 11.52 6.66 10.63
C ALA A 31 10.81 5.31 10.89
N LEU A 32 11.29 4.23 10.27
CA LEU A 32 10.79 2.88 10.48
C LEU A 32 11.22 2.26 11.82
N GLU A 33 12.17 2.85 12.54
CA GLU A 33 12.52 2.46 13.90
C GLU A 33 11.59 3.07 14.96
N ALA A 34 10.67 3.96 14.56
CA ALA A 34 9.68 4.51 15.47
C ALA A 34 8.78 3.41 16.04
N ALA A 35 8.42 3.51 17.33
CA ALA A 35 7.61 2.51 18.03
C ALA A 35 6.23 2.24 17.40
N HIS A 36 5.71 3.20 16.63
CA HIS A 36 4.42 3.12 15.96
C HIS A 36 4.51 2.76 14.48
N ALA A 37 5.71 2.53 13.95
CA ALA A 37 5.87 2.12 12.56
C ALA A 37 5.27 0.73 12.33
N ASN A 38 4.45 0.60 11.29
CA ASN A 38 3.79 -0.65 10.93
C ASN A 38 4.06 -1.02 9.46
N ALA A 39 3.49 -2.14 9.01
CA ALA A 39 3.74 -2.67 7.67
C ALA A 39 3.30 -1.72 6.53
N SER A 40 2.31 -0.86 6.75
CA SER A 40 1.94 0.18 5.78
C SER A 40 3.05 1.21 5.61
N ASP A 41 3.67 1.65 6.71
CA ASP A 41 4.72 2.66 6.72
C ASP A 41 5.95 2.15 5.94
N VAL A 42 6.29 0.86 6.07
CA VAL A 42 7.35 0.23 5.28
C VAL A 42 7.09 0.37 3.77
N PHE A 43 5.84 0.18 3.33
CA PHE A 43 5.46 0.36 1.93
C PHE A 43 5.56 1.83 1.50
N VAL A 44 5.01 2.75 2.29
CA VAL A 44 5.00 4.20 2.02
C VAL A 44 6.42 4.78 1.98
N PHE A 45 7.26 4.48 2.96
CA PHE A 45 8.65 4.93 2.98
C PHE A 45 9.45 4.35 1.82
N SER A 46 9.18 3.10 1.43
CA SER A 46 9.81 2.51 0.25
C SER A 46 9.43 3.31 -1.01
N LEU A 47 8.16 3.66 -1.20
CA LEU A 47 7.71 4.52 -2.31
C LEU A 47 8.37 5.90 -2.26
N ALA A 48 8.45 6.51 -1.07
CA ALA A 48 9.07 7.82 -0.89
C ALA A 48 10.56 7.83 -1.25
N ILE A 49 11.31 6.77 -0.90
CA ILE A 49 12.69 6.58 -1.35
C ILE A 49 12.75 6.55 -2.88
N GLY A 50 11.90 5.73 -3.51
CA GLY A 50 11.88 5.58 -4.96
C GLY A 50 11.57 6.89 -5.68
N ALA A 51 10.58 7.64 -5.20
CA ALA A 51 10.23 8.95 -5.70
C ALA A 51 11.39 9.95 -5.54
N THR A 52 12.00 10.01 -4.36
CA THR A 52 13.12 10.92 -4.08
C THR A 52 14.32 10.63 -4.97
N LEU A 53 14.68 9.36 -5.16
CA LEU A 53 15.76 8.96 -6.06
C LEU A 53 15.44 9.31 -7.52
N LYS A 54 14.20 9.08 -7.95
CA LYS A 54 13.76 9.43 -9.31
C LYS A 54 13.88 10.93 -9.56
N ASP A 55 13.42 11.76 -8.61
CA ASP A 55 13.48 13.22 -8.72
C ASP A 55 14.92 13.73 -8.69
N LEU A 56 15.77 13.14 -7.84
CA LEU A 56 17.21 13.42 -7.82
C LEU A 56 17.84 13.12 -9.19
N PHE A 57 17.60 11.95 -9.75
CA PHE A 57 18.20 11.53 -11.01
C PHE A 57 17.65 12.27 -12.24
N ALA A 58 16.43 12.80 -12.16
CA ALA A 58 15.83 13.62 -13.22
C ALA A 58 16.51 14.98 -13.41
N GLN A 59 17.26 15.48 -12.41
CA GLN A 59 17.95 16.77 -12.49
C GLN A 59 19.16 16.76 -13.46
N GLY A 60 19.66 15.58 -13.83
CA GLY A 60 20.80 15.42 -14.74
C GLY A 60 22.16 15.51 -14.05
N GLN A 61 23.19 15.02 -14.75
CA GLN A 61 24.57 14.97 -14.25
C GLN A 61 25.16 16.36 -14.03
N ASP A 62 24.81 17.35 -14.87
CA ASP A 62 25.35 18.71 -14.77
C ASP A 62 24.95 19.42 -13.48
N LYS A 63 23.76 19.10 -12.93
CA LYS A 63 23.27 19.68 -11.68
C LYS A 63 23.69 18.88 -10.46
N THR A 64 23.64 17.55 -10.55
CA THR A 64 23.85 16.66 -9.39
C THR A 64 25.30 16.20 -9.24
N GLY A 65 26.08 16.27 -10.32
CA GLY A 65 27.41 15.67 -10.39
C GLY A 65 27.40 14.14 -10.46
N ILE A 66 26.23 13.49 -10.45
CA ILE A 66 26.08 12.03 -10.39
C ILE A 66 26.21 11.43 -11.80
N PRO A 67 27.20 10.56 -12.05
CA PRO A 67 27.36 9.93 -13.37
C PRO A 67 26.15 9.06 -13.75
N LEU A 68 25.76 9.08 -15.03
CA LEU A 68 24.66 8.27 -15.54
C LEU A 68 24.85 6.75 -15.28
N SER A 69 26.09 6.27 -15.26
CA SER A 69 26.40 4.87 -14.92
C SER A 69 26.00 4.54 -13.48
N LEU A 70 26.27 5.44 -12.54
CA LEU A 70 25.90 5.28 -11.13
C LEU A 70 24.38 5.37 -10.95
N VAL A 71 23.71 6.32 -11.62
CA VAL A 71 22.24 6.42 -11.64
C VAL A 71 21.60 5.09 -12.07
N LYS A 72 22.08 4.52 -13.18
CA LYS A 72 21.59 3.22 -13.67
C LYS A 72 21.82 2.11 -12.65
N HIS A 73 23.02 2.07 -12.06
CA HIS A 73 23.36 1.06 -11.06
C HIS A 73 22.46 1.14 -9.81
N VAL A 74 22.29 2.33 -9.24
CA VAL A 74 21.41 2.55 -8.07
C VAL A 74 19.96 2.21 -8.41
N THR A 75 19.48 2.63 -9.58
CA THR A 75 18.11 2.32 -10.04
C THR A 75 17.87 0.82 -10.16
N VAL A 76 18.81 0.08 -10.76
CA VAL A 76 18.74 -1.39 -10.87
C VAL A 76 18.74 -2.03 -9.48
N THR A 77 19.63 -1.60 -8.59
CA THR A 77 19.71 -2.12 -7.22
C THR A 77 18.42 -1.88 -6.45
N TYR A 78 17.89 -0.65 -6.47
CA TYR A 78 16.63 -0.31 -5.82
C TYR A 78 15.46 -1.14 -6.38
N ASN A 79 15.30 -1.21 -7.70
CA ASN A 79 14.24 -2.01 -8.33
C ASN A 79 14.36 -3.51 -8.03
N THR A 80 15.58 -4.02 -7.92
CA THR A 80 15.83 -5.42 -7.54
C THR A 80 15.38 -5.68 -6.11
N ARG A 81 15.75 -4.80 -5.17
CA ARG A 81 15.33 -4.90 -3.77
C ARG A 81 13.83 -4.72 -3.61
N TRP A 82 13.24 -3.77 -4.33
CA TRP A 82 11.80 -3.57 -4.40
C TRP A 82 11.07 -4.87 -4.77
N LYS A 83 11.47 -5.52 -5.87
CA LYS A 83 10.86 -6.79 -6.30
C LYS A 83 11.01 -7.89 -5.26
N GLN A 84 12.21 -8.07 -4.69
CA GLN A 84 12.46 -9.08 -3.67
C GLN A 84 11.60 -8.87 -2.42
N PHE A 85 11.50 -7.62 -1.95
CA PHE A 85 10.83 -7.28 -0.71
C PHE A 85 9.31 -7.30 -0.84
N PHE A 86 8.77 -6.78 -1.95
CA PHE A 86 7.33 -6.68 -2.22
C PHE A 86 6.78 -7.83 -3.09
N THR A 87 7.48 -8.97 -3.11
CA THR A 87 6.92 -10.23 -3.63
C THR A 87 5.77 -10.72 -2.75
N ASN A 88 5.82 -10.44 -1.44
CA ASN A 88 4.74 -10.74 -0.50
C ASN A 88 3.75 -9.57 -0.44
N ASP A 89 2.46 -9.88 -0.48
CA ASP A 89 1.36 -8.92 -0.45
C ASP A 89 1.05 -8.34 0.93
N VAL A 90 1.72 -8.79 2.00
CA VAL A 90 1.55 -8.26 3.37
C VAL A 90 1.67 -6.74 3.41
N TYR A 91 2.78 -6.19 2.91
CA TYR A 91 3.04 -4.74 2.99
C TYR A 91 2.08 -3.93 2.12
N PHE A 92 1.78 -4.43 0.92
CA PHE A 92 0.81 -3.79 0.02
C PHE A 92 -0.60 -3.81 0.62
N THR A 93 -1.00 -4.93 1.24
CA THR A 93 -2.29 -5.08 1.89
C THR A 93 -2.39 -4.20 3.13
N ALA A 94 -1.36 -4.17 3.97
CA ALA A 94 -1.31 -3.28 5.13
C ALA A 94 -1.43 -1.81 4.70
N PHE A 95 -0.71 -1.40 3.67
CA PHE A 95 -0.84 -0.08 3.06
C PHE A 95 -2.26 0.20 2.54
N ALA A 96 -2.85 -0.74 1.81
CA ALA A 96 -4.17 -0.54 1.22
C ALA A 96 -5.29 -0.49 2.28
N LEU A 97 -5.09 -1.15 3.42
CA LEU A 97 -6.00 -1.16 4.57
C LEU A 97 -5.65 -0.08 5.60
N ASP A 98 -4.68 0.80 5.33
CA ASP A 98 -4.37 1.89 6.25
C ASP A 98 -5.19 3.14 5.87
N PRO A 99 -6.16 3.53 6.73
CA PRO A 99 -7.04 4.67 6.44
C PRO A 99 -6.29 6.02 6.42
N ARG A 100 -5.04 6.09 6.90
CA ARG A 100 -4.20 7.30 6.82
C ARG A 100 -3.70 7.58 5.41
N TYR A 101 -3.70 6.57 4.53
CA TYR A 101 -3.13 6.64 3.19
C TYR A 101 -4.20 6.36 2.12
N PRO A 102 -4.98 7.37 1.71
CA PRO A 102 -5.97 7.21 0.65
C PRO A 102 -5.33 6.65 -0.63
N LEU A 103 -5.84 5.50 -1.10
CA LEU A 103 -5.29 4.82 -2.28
C LEU A 103 -5.23 5.72 -3.52
N SER A 104 -6.13 6.70 -3.63
CA SER A 104 -6.18 7.67 -4.73
C SER A 104 -4.93 8.55 -4.84
N ASP A 105 -4.20 8.73 -3.74
CA ASP A 105 -3.05 9.64 -3.67
C ASP A 105 -1.78 8.93 -4.13
N PHE A 106 -1.75 7.60 -4.03
CA PHE A 106 -0.60 6.76 -4.36
C PHE A 106 -0.77 5.99 -5.67
N LEU A 107 -1.97 5.44 -5.89
CA LEU A 107 -2.29 4.72 -7.09
C LEU A 107 -2.84 5.72 -8.09
N MET A 108 -2.15 5.87 -9.21
CA MET A 108 -2.67 6.66 -10.32
C MET A 108 -4.09 6.14 -10.63
N LYS A 109 -5.08 7.03 -10.55
CA LYS A 109 -6.34 6.78 -11.23
C LYS A 109 -5.98 6.46 -12.68
N PRO A 110 -6.59 5.46 -13.32
CA PRO A 110 -6.44 5.26 -14.75
C PRO A 110 -7.00 6.48 -15.50
N THR A 111 -6.26 7.59 -15.53
CA THR A 111 -6.56 8.73 -16.36
C THR A 111 -6.29 8.27 -17.78
N LEU A 112 -7.39 7.99 -18.49
CA LEU A 112 -7.47 8.03 -19.96
C LEU A 112 -6.86 6.84 -20.74
N ALA A 113 -7.01 5.61 -20.23
CA ALA A 113 -7.15 4.45 -21.14
C ALA A 113 -8.62 4.10 -21.42
N SER A 114 -9.58 4.79 -20.78
CA SER A 114 -10.92 4.99 -21.34
C SER A 114 -10.87 6.23 -22.21
N ALA A 115 -10.38 6.05 -23.44
CA ALA A 115 -10.89 6.84 -24.55
C ALA A 115 -12.41 6.84 -24.42
N THR A 116 -13.02 8.03 -24.27
CA THR A 116 -14.36 8.36 -24.77
C THR A 116 -15.24 7.15 -25.11
N SER A 117 -15.64 6.37 -24.10
CA SER A 117 -16.79 5.50 -24.26
C SER A 117 -17.98 6.44 -24.20
N ILE A 118 -18.40 6.91 -25.38
CA ILE A 118 -19.67 7.60 -25.54
C ILE A 118 -20.74 6.61 -25.08
N ARG A 119 -21.12 6.68 -23.81
CA ARG A 119 -22.32 5.99 -23.30
C ARG A 119 -23.52 6.70 -23.92
N ILE A 120 -24.01 6.17 -25.04
CA ILE A 120 -25.29 6.57 -25.62
C ILE A 120 -26.36 6.07 -24.65
N PRO A 121 -27.14 6.94 -24.00
CA PRO A 121 -28.23 6.49 -23.14
C PRO A 121 -29.29 5.74 -23.97
N PRO A 122 -29.81 4.60 -23.50
CA PRO A 122 -30.87 3.88 -24.20
C PRO A 122 -32.13 4.75 -24.27
N ARG A 123 -32.71 4.84 -25.47
CA ARG A 123 -33.87 5.70 -25.81
C ARG A 123 -35.19 5.28 -25.15
N ASN A 124 -35.22 4.19 -24.37
CA ASN A 124 -36.43 3.68 -23.71
C ASN A 124 -36.15 3.29 -22.24
N PRO A 125 -36.65 4.05 -21.24
CA PRO A 125 -36.44 3.77 -19.82
C PRO A 125 -37.52 2.84 -19.25
N SER A 126 -37.88 1.78 -19.98
CA SER A 126 -38.89 0.81 -19.54
C SER A 126 -38.26 -0.52 -19.19
N ASN A 127 -37.37 -0.52 -18.20
CA ASN A 127 -37.13 -1.66 -17.32
C ASN A 127 -36.31 -1.19 -16.12
N LYS A 128 -37.00 -0.97 -15.00
CA LYS A 128 -36.38 -0.86 -13.68
C LYS A 128 -35.89 -2.24 -13.26
N GLN A 129 -34.77 -2.69 -13.83
CA GLN A 129 -33.93 -3.66 -13.16
C GLN A 129 -33.06 -2.89 -12.17
N ALA A 130 -33.07 -3.37 -10.92
CA ALA A 130 -32.36 -2.81 -9.79
C ALA A 130 -30.94 -2.42 -10.18
N SER A 131 -30.67 -1.12 -10.22
CA SER A 131 -29.33 -0.59 -10.29
C SER A 131 -28.65 -0.92 -8.97
N THR A 132 -27.99 -2.09 -8.90
CA THR A 132 -26.79 -2.19 -8.08
C THR A 132 -25.93 -1.01 -8.50
N SER A 133 -25.62 -0.12 -7.57
CA SER A 133 -24.81 1.07 -7.77
C SER A 133 -23.61 0.74 -8.67
N ASP A 134 -23.69 1.19 -9.91
CA ASP A 134 -22.79 0.87 -11.02
C ASP A 134 -21.49 1.69 -10.91
N HIS A 135 -21.03 1.89 -9.67
CA HIS A 135 -19.78 2.57 -9.41
C HIS A 135 -18.63 1.62 -9.77
N PRO A 136 -17.82 1.96 -10.79
CA PRO A 136 -16.69 1.13 -11.14
C PRO A 136 -15.76 1.06 -9.93
N MET A 137 -15.40 -0.17 -9.53
CA MET A 137 -14.47 -0.41 -8.42
C MET A 137 -13.19 0.42 -8.63
N PRO A 138 -12.83 1.34 -7.70
CA PRO A 138 -11.60 2.09 -7.83
C PRO A 138 -10.41 1.13 -7.79
N HIS A 139 -9.39 1.34 -8.62
CA HIS A 139 -8.17 0.52 -8.65
C HIS A 139 -8.42 -1.01 -8.61
N PRO A 140 -9.15 -1.59 -9.59
CA PRO A 140 -9.64 -2.98 -9.50
C PRO A 140 -8.52 -4.02 -9.34
N ARG A 141 -7.33 -3.78 -9.92
CA ARG A 141 -6.17 -4.67 -9.74
C ARG A 141 -5.64 -4.69 -8.30
N ALA A 142 -5.66 -3.54 -7.64
CA ALA A 142 -5.25 -3.42 -6.24
C ALA A 142 -6.26 -4.12 -5.34
N TYR A 143 -7.56 -3.93 -5.61
CA TYR A 143 -8.65 -4.60 -4.90
C TYR A 143 -8.50 -6.12 -4.99
N GLU A 144 -8.35 -6.66 -6.20
CA GLU A 144 -8.21 -8.11 -6.41
C GLU A 144 -6.99 -8.68 -5.68
N ARG A 145 -5.85 -7.96 -5.70
CA ARG A 145 -4.63 -8.37 -5.00
C ARG A 145 -4.85 -8.45 -3.47
N VAL A 146 -5.46 -7.42 -2.88
CA VAL A 146 -5.77 -7.39 -1.44
C VAL A 146 -6.78 -8.46 -1.08
N LYS A 147 -7.85 -8.60 -1.88
CA LYS A 147 -8.90 -9.60 -1.68
C LYS A 147 -8.34 -11.01 -1.65
N GLU A 148 -7.51 -11.40 -2.62
CA GLU A 148 -6.92 -12.74 -2.67
C GLU A 148 -5.98 -13.00 -1.49
N PHE A 149 -5.16 -12.01 -1.12
CA PHE A 149 -4.29 -12.15 0.05
C PHE A 149 -5.09 -12.37 1.35
N LEU A 150 -6.09 -11.52 1.61
CA LEU A 150 -6.90 -11.61 2.82
C LEU A 150 -7.78 -12.85 2.85
N LYS A 151 -8.38 -13.24 1.71
CA LYS A 151 -9.15 -14.48 1.59
C LYS A 151 -8.31 -15.71 1.96
N ASN A 152 -7.06 -15.77 1.51
CA ASN A 152 -6.16 -16.86 1.86
C ASN A 152 -5.82 -16.86 3.36
N ARG A 153 -5.65 -15.68 3.98
CA ARG A 153 -5.46 -15.56 5.43
C ARG A 153 -6.68 -15.99 6.22
N LEU A 154 -7.86 -15.51 5.85
CA LEU A 154 -9.12 -15.89 6.48
C LEU A 154 -9.34 -17.41 6.40
N LYS A 155 -9.07 -18.03 5.24
CA LYS A 155 -9.16 -19.49 5.09
C LYS A 155 -8.27 -20.23 6.10
N ILE A 156 -7.00 -19.85 6.22
CA ILE A 156 -6.06 -20.48 7.17
C ILE A 156 -6.56 -20.33 8.60
N MET A 157 -7.09 -19.15 8.97
CA MET A 157 -7.63 -18.90 10.30
C MET A 157 -8.88 -19.75 10.57
N LEU A 158 -9.81 -19.84 9.62
CA LEU A 158 -11.00 -20.69 9.75
C LEU A 158 -10.65 -22.18 9.85
N ASP A 159 -9.68 -22.65 9.07
CA ASP A 159 -9.20 -24.03 9.13
C ASP A 159 -8.58 -24.33 10.52
N SER A 160 -7.84 -23.36 11.09
CA SER A 160 -7.27 -23.46 12.44
C SER A 160 -8.33 -23.52 13.53
N VAL A 161 -9.38 -22.69 13.41
CA VAL A 161 -10.56 -22.69 14.29
C VAL A 161 -11.29 -24.03 14.25
N GLN A 162 -11.41 -24.66 13.08
CA GLN A 162 -12.06 -25.97 12.95
C GLN A 162 -11.21 -27.13 13.48
N ALA A 163 -9.89 -27.05 13.32
CA ALA A 163 -8.96 -28.10 13.75
C ALA A 163 -8.72 -28.10 15.27
N SER A 164 -8.83 -26.94 15.90
CA SER A 164 -8.63 -26.78 17.34
C SER A 164 -9.99 -26.89 18.02
N ASN A 165 -10.19 -27.84 18.94
CA ASN A 165 -11.36 -27.85 19.84
C ASN A 165 -11.22 -26.65 20.81
N LEU A 166 -11.55 -25.47 20.30
CA LEU A 166 -11.04 -24.17 20.74
C LEU A 166 -11.30 -23.82 22.21
N ASP A 167 -10.28 -23.18 22.76
CA ASP A 167 -10.34 -22.26 23.89
C ASP A 167 -11.24 -21.06 23.52
N HIS A 168 -12.18 -20.71 24.40
CA HIS A 168 -13.24 -19.71 24.15
C HIS A 168 -12.74 -18.26 24.12
N THR A 169 -11.44 -18.04 23.99
CA THR A 169 -10.78 -16.73 24.09
C THR A 169 -10.45 -16.10 22.73
N ASP A 170 -10.51 -16.85 21.62
CA ASP A 170 -10.27 -16.32 20.27
C ASP A 170 -11.51 -15.58 19.73
N GLU A 171 -11.38 -14.28 19.42
CA GLU A 171 -12.47 -13.46 18.86
C GLU A 171 -13.08 -14.07 17.59
N LEU A 172 -12.26 -14.67 16.71
CA LEU A 172 -12.75 -15.28 15.48
C LEU A 172 -13.59 -16.54 15.78
N ALA A 173 -13.20 -17.33 16.77
CA ALA A 173 -13.96 -18.50 17.20
C ALA A 173 -15.38 -18.12 17.63
N VAL A 174 -15.49 -17.04 18.42
CA VAL A 174 -16.77 -16.50 18.89
C VAL A 174 -17.63 -16.05 17.71
N ILE A 175 -17.05 -15.34 16.74
CA ILE A 175 -17.77 -14.88 15.55
C ILE A 175 -18.25 -16.07 14.71
N VAL A 176 -17.36 -17.04 14.45
CA VAL A 176 -17.68 -18.25 13.67
C VAL A 176 -18.80 -19.04 14.34
N GLN A 177 -18.79 -19.16 15.67
CA GLN A 177 -19.87 -19.81 16.42
C GLN A 177 -21.20 -19.05 16.31
N LYS A 178 -21.16 -17.71 16.30
CA LYS A 178 -22.35 -16.84 16.29
C LYS A 178 -23.06 -16.80 14.94
N ILE A 179 -22.31 -16.64 13.83
CA ILE A 179 -22.90 -16.43 12.50
C ILE A 179 -22.63 -17.57 11.52
N GLY A 180 -21.76 -18.51 11.86
CA GLY A 180 -21.35 -19.61 11.00
C GLY A 180 -20.27 -19.23 9.98
N PRO A 181 -19.46 -20.20 9.51
CA PRO A 181 -18.29 -19.93 8.66
C PRO A 181 -18.65 -19.34 7.29
N VAL A 182 -19.80 -19.73 6.71
CA VAL A 182 -20.26 -19.18 5.42
C VAL A 182 -20.60 -17.70 5.54
N SER A 183 -21.32 -17.32 6.61
CA SER A 183 -21.69 -15.93 6.86
C SER A 183 -20.47 -15.06 7.14
N VAL A 184 -19.43 -15.59 7.80
CA VAL A 184 -18.14 -14.89 7.99
C VAL A 184 -17.51 -14.50 6.65
N VAL A 185 -17.51 -15.40 5.68
CA VAL A 185 -16.91 -15.12 4.35
C VAL A 185 -17.72 -14.07 3.58
N GLU A 186 -19.06 -14.14 3.63
CA GLU A 186 -19.91 -13.14 2.98
C GLU A 186 -19.79 -11.76 3.64
N GLU A 187 -19.75 -11.72 4.98
CA GLU A 187 -19.55 -10.48 5.74
C GLU A 187 -18.18 -9.87 5.46
N PHE A 188 -17.12 -10.68 5.47
CA PHE A 188 -15.77 -10.24 5.09
C PHE A 188 -15.75 -9.63 3.67
N ARG A 189 -16.41 -10.29 2.70
CA ARG A 189 -16.48 -9.79 1.32
C ARG A 189 -17.23 -8.46 1.24
N HIS A 190 -18.31 -8.33 2.01
CA HIS A 190 -19.10 -7.10 2.10
C HIS A 190 -18.25 -5.97 2.68
N GLN A 191 -17.68 -6.16 3.87
CA GLN A 191 -16.85 -5.15 4.55
C GLN A 191 -15.66 -4.71 3.71
N LEU A 192 -14.93 -5.64 3.10
CA LEU A 192 -13.80 -5.29 2.24
C LEU A 192 -14.24 -4.43 1.05
N ARG A 193 -15.40 -4.73 0.45
CA ARG A 193 -15.95 -3.92 -0.65
C ARG A 193 -16.35 -2.53 -0.16
N THR A 194 -17.07 -2.45 0.95
CA THR A 194 -17.53 -1.19 1.54
C THR A 194 -16.34 -0.30 1.92
N TYR A 195 -15.30 -0.87 2.55
CA TYR A 195 -14.04 -0.18 2.84
C TYR A 195 -13.39 0.37 1.58
N TRP A 196 -13.29 -0.47 0.53
CA TRP A 196 -12.65 -0.09 -0.72
C TRP A 196 -13.39 1.01 -1.48
N LEU A 197 -14.71 1.09 -1.30
CA LEU A 197 -15.54 2.14 -1.88
C LEU A 197 -15.57 3.42 -1.02
N GLY A 198 -14.99 3.40 0.19
CA GLY A 198 -15.09 4.50 1.15
C GLY A 198 -16.52 4.75 1.59
N GLU A 199 -17.29 3.67 1.75
CA GLU A 199 -18.67 3.70 2.24
C GLU A 199 -18.69 3.51 3.76
N TRP A 200 -19.74 4.01 4.41
CA TRP A 200 -19.94 3.85 5.85
C TRP A 200 -19.88 2.37 6.28
N PRO A 201 -19.18 2.02 7.38
CA PRO A 201 -18.59 2.90 8.40
C PRO A 201 -17.13 3.31 8.15
N PHE A 202 -16.61 3.13 6.93
CA PHE A 202 -15.20 3.37 6.62
C PHE A 202 -14.91 4.77 6.04
N ASP A 203 -15.91 5.64 5.97
CA ASP A 203 -15.80 7.04 5.56
C ASP A 203 -15.38 7.98 6.71
N ASP A 204 -15.37 7.48 7.95
CA ASP A 204 -14.96 8.23 9.13
C ASP A 204 -13.45 8.54 9.12
N PRO A 205 -13.04 9.78 9.42
CA PRO A 205 -11.62 10.16 9.44
C PRO A 205 -10.86 9.48 10.57
N VAL A 206 -9.59 9.17 10.33
CA VAL A 206 -8.68 8.61 11.35
C VAL A 206 -8.40 9.64 12.43
N VAL A 207 -8.84 9.37 13.65
CA VAL A 207 -8.55 10.19 14.82
C VAL A 207 -7.10 9.91 15.29
N ASN A 208 -6.35 10.96 15.64
CA ASN A 208 -4.98 10.87 16.17
C ASN A 208 -3.92 10.18 15.27
N ASN A 209 -4.22 9.96 13.99
CA ASN A 209 -3.30 9.31 13.05
C ASN A 209 -2.85 7.90 13.50
N ASP A 210 -3.70 7.21 14.26
CA ASP A 210 -3.46 5.85 14.73
C ASP A 210 -4.47 4.90 14.05
N PRO A 211 -4.02 4.09 13.09
CA PRO A 211 -4.91 3.20 12.36
C PRO A 211 -5.46 2.08 13.26
N TYR A 212 -4.72 1.68 14.31
CA TYR A 212 -5.16 0.60 15.20
C TYR A 212 -6.40 0.99 15.99
N THR A 213 -6.37 2.16 16.65
CA THR A 213 -7.54 2.66 17.40
C THR A 213 -8.73 2.92 16.49
N TRP A 214 -8.52 3.36 15.24
CA TRP A 214 -9.61 3.49 14.26
C TRP A 214 -10.28 2.15 13.94
N TRP A 215 -9.51 1.07 13.74
CA TRP A 215 -10.10 -0.25 13.55
C TRP A 215 -10.84 -0.75 14.81
N GLU A 216 -10.38 -0.38 16.01
CA GLU A 216 -11.07 -0.73 17.26
C GLU A 216 -12.44 -0.05 17.40
N THR A 217 -12.61 1.19 16.91
CA THR A 217 -13.92 1.88 16.99
C THR A 217 -14.98 1.24 16.10
N LEU A 218 -14.57 0.46 15.10
CA LEU A 218 -15.47 -0.24 14.17
C LEU A 218 -15.88 -1.63 14.67
N LYS A 219 -15.32 -2.10 15.79
CA LYS A 219 -15.71 -3.39 16.35
C LYS A 219 -17.20 -3.38 16.74
N PRO A 220 -18.00 -4.37 16.30
CA PRO A 220 -19.38 -4.47 16.71
C PRO A 220 -19.44 -4.69 18.23
N THR A 221 -20.15 -3.81 18.94
CA THR A 221 -20.49 -3.95 20.37
C THR A 221 -21.40 -5.14 20.64
#